data_AF-A0A0N5CPS4-F1
#
_entry.id   AF-A0A0N5CPS4-F1
#
_cell.length_a   1.000
_cell.length_b   1.000
_cell.length_c   1.000
_cell.angle_alpha   90.00
_cell.angle_beta   90.00
_cell.angle_gamma   90.00
#
_symmetry.space_group_name_H-M   'P 1'
#
loop_
_entity.id
_entity.type
_entity.pdbx_description
1 polymer ?
#
loop_
_entity_poly.entity_id
_entity_poly.type
_entity_poly.pdbx_seq_one_letter_code
_entity_poly.pdbx_strand_id
1 'polypeptide(L)'
;IKFKTFNDISSFAWNKSTITTWLTACILLYASDLICILANIYGLCKSQPLWMIPKLILTLLIILIGFISTCVMGFLIWNESYLLRLLFADKQYIEYYTKKSTMLLIGGGIFLGCFFVSVLQCLSLKVLLNCFEYVQEIHIEKLTDKINRQEQLLIKQQQQQYENNCLSKEMVSMDEIAMIVITSAHPNNVGNLNLFPQKPILFHTMEYTGEHATVTELVNRPYRKLTENIEIWKTPGRTQQSLSVLVHNVEEYGTIGVVGDLIPTENYIISKVLFVWDSLIRRQNSNLIICLADWIIPGYGHPFRVLPRYRQRAGCTRLLAQRKAAGKM
;
A
#
# COMPACT_ATOMS: atom_id res chain seq x y z
N ILE A 1 -43.73 58.32 -70.48
CA ILE A 1 -44.08 58.45 -69.03
C ILE A 1 -44.94 57.23 -68.70
N LYS A 2 -44.47 56.16 -68.05
CA LYS A 2 -43.85 56.08 -66.72
C LYS A 2 -42.87 54.90 -66.68
N PHE A 3 -41.71 55.16 -66.08
CA PHE A 3 -40.69 54.19 -65.71
C PHE A 3 -41.25 53.12 -64.77
N LYS A 4 -40.87 51.86 -64.96
CA LYS A 4 -41.01 50.79 -63.99
C LYS A 4 -39.87 50.97 -62.97
N THR A 5 -40.15 51.70 -61.90
CA THR A 5 -39.23 51.98 -60.80
C THR A 5 -39.07 50.76 -59.91
N PHE A 6 -37.85 50.21 -59.91
CA PHE A 6 -37.06 49.87 -58.72
C PHE A 6 -37.85 49.94 -57.39
N ASN A 7 -38.37 48.81 -56.91
CA ASN A 7 -38.82 48.67 -55.52
C ASN A 7 -39.05 47.20 -55.08
N ASP A 8 -38.14 46.29 -55.45
CA ASP A 8 -38.07 44.93 -54.86
C ASP A 8 -36.77 44.75 -54.07
N ILE A 9 -36.50 45.65 -53.12
CA ILE A 9 -35.42 45.52 -52.11
C ILE A 9 -36.04 45.54 -50.70
N SER A 10 -37.08 44.75 -50.48
CA SER A 10 -37.71 44.65 -49.15
C SER A 10 -38.19 43.25 -48.76
N SER A 11 -37.54 42.20 -49.24
CA SER A 11 -37.73 40.83 -48.71
C SER A 11 -36.43 40.05 -48.51
N PHE A 12 -35.32 40.75 -48.23
CA PHE A 12 -34.06 40.15 -47.74
C PHE A 12 -34.16 39.78 -46.26
N ALA A 13 -35.19 39.02 -45.91
CA ALA A 13 -35.46 38.61 -44.56
C ALA A 13 -35.71 37.10 -44.56
N TRP A 14 -34.78 36.40 -43.92
CA TRP A 14 -34.84 35.01 -43.44
C TRP A 14 -34.20 33.91 -44.31
N ASN A 15 -32.89 33.73 -44.10
CA ASN A 15 -32.33 32.42 -43.71
C ASN A 15 -31.20 32.57 -42.66
N LYS A 16 -31.31 33.61 -41.81
CA LYS A 16 -30.37 33.87 -40.71
C LYS A 16 -30.62 32.91 -39.55
N SER A 17 -31.88 32.61 -39.23
CA SER A 17 -32.27 31.99 -37.95
C SER A 17 -31.71 30.61 -37.69
N THR A 18 -31.84 29.64 -38.60
CA THR A 18 -31.33 28.27 -38.40
C THR A 18 -29.81 28.21 -38.40
N ILE A 19 -29.15 28.94 -39.31
CA ILE A 19 -27.68 29.06 -39.35
C ILE A 19 -27.16 29.79 -38.10
N THR A 20 -27.82 30.86 -37.66
CA THR A 20 -27.46 31.55 -36.41
C THR A 20 -27.71 30.67 -35.20
N THR A 21 -28.78 29.87 -35.17
CA THR A 21 -29.09 28.97 -34.05
C THR A 21 -28.04 27.86 -33.94
N TRP A 22 -27.66 27.27 -35.08
CA TRP A 22 -26.61 26.26 -35.15
C TRP A 22 -25.24 26.84 -34.77
N LEU A 23 -24.87 28.01 -35.29
CA LEU A 23 -23.64 28.71 -34.89
C LEU A 23 -23.64 29.05 -33.41
N THR A 24 -24.76 29.54 -32.85
CA THR A 24 -24.86 29.83 -31.41
C THR A 24 -24.73 28.57 -30.56
N ALA A 25 -25.31 27.44 -30.98
CA ALA A 25 -25.18 26.16 -30.27
C ALA A 25 -23.73 25.66 -30.30
N CYS A 26 -23.04 25.74 -31.44
CA CYS A 26 -21.63 25.39 -31.56
C CYS A 26 -20.73 26.28 -30.70
N ILE A 27 -20.99 27.59 -30.65
CA ILE A 27 -20.24 28.54 -29.81
C ILE A 27 -20.46 28.25 -28.32
N LEU A 28 -21.71 27.97 -27.91
CA LEU A 28 -22.03 27.63 -26.53
C LEU A 28 -21.39 26.31 -26.09
N LEU A 29 -21.36 25.31 -26.98
CA LEU A 29 -20.63 24.05 -26.76
C LEU A 29 -19.13 24.30 -26.58
N TYR A 30 -18.51 25.10 -27.45
CA TYR A 30 -17.08 25.43 -27.34
C TYR A 30 -16.76 26.25 -26.09
N ALA A 31 -17.60 27.21 -25.72
CA ALA A 31 -17.45 27.99 -24.50
C ALA A 31 -17.59 27.10 -23.25
N SER A 32 -18.53 26.15 -23.26
CA SER A 32 -18.69 25.15 -22.20
C SER A 32 -17.43 24.28 -22.08
N ASP A 33 -16.90 23.78 -23.20
CA ASP A 33 -15.67 22.98 -23.21
C ASP A 33 -14.47 23.79 -22.68
N LEU A 34 -14.35 25.08 -23.05
CA LEU A 34 -13.29 25.97 -22.54
C LEU A 34 -13.38 26.17 -21.02
N ILE A 35 -14.59 26.45 -20.50
CA ILE A 35 -14.84 26.57 -19.06
C ILE A 35 -14.50 25.26 -18.35
N CYS A 36 -14.88 24.13 -18.92
CA CYS A 36 -14.53 22.83 -18.38
C CYS A 36 -13.02 22.58 -18.41
N ILE A 37 -12.28 23.03 -19.43
CA ILE A 37 -10.80 22.93 -19.48
C ILE A 37 -10.18 23.77 -18.36
N LEU A 38 -10.64 25.00 -18.14
CA LEU A 38 -10.17 25.85 -17.05
C LEU A 38 -10.47 25.25 -15.67
N ALA A 39 -11.67 24.69 -15.49
CA ALA A 39 -12.05 23.97 -14.26
C ALA A 39 -11.17 22.72 -14.03
N ASN A 40 -10.74 22.04 -15.09
CA ASN A 40 -9.78 20.94 -15.00
C ASN A 40 -8.41 21.43 -14.57
N ILE A 41 -7.90 22.50 -15.17
CA ILE A 41 -6.62 23.10 -14.78
C ILE A 41 -6.69 23.49 -13.30
N TYR A 42 -7.82 24.04 -12.83
CA TYR A 42 -8.05 24.33 -11.42
C TYR A 42 -8.05 23.06 -10.52
N GLY A 43 -8.75 22.00 -10.94
CA GLY A 43 -8.79 20.72 -10.22
C GLY A 43 -7.42 20.03 -10.12
N LEU A 44 -6.64 20.11 -11.20
CA LEU A 44 -5.22 19.70 -11.26
C LEU A 44 -4.38 20.52 -10.27
N CYS A 45 -4.52 21.85 -10.25
CA CYS A 45 -3.82 22.74 -9.32
C CYS A 45 -4.15 22.45 -7.84
N LYS A 46 -5.33 21.91 -7.54
CA LYS A 46 -5.74 21.55 -6.18
C LYS A 46 -5.55 20.08 -5.81
N SER A 47 -5.05 19.24 -6.72
CA SER A 47 -4.87 17.78 -6.50
C SER A 47 -6.13 17.08 -5.98
N GLN A 48 -7.32 17.46 -6.47
CA GLN A 48 -8.59 16.86 -6.03
C GLN A 48 -9.17 15.97 -7.13
N PRO A 49 -8.95 14.63 -7.08
CA PRO A 49 -9.39 13.73 -8.14
C PRO A 49 -10.91 13.65 -8.27
N LEU A 50 -11.66 13.74 -7.15
CA LEU A 50 -13.12 13.63 -7.13
C LEU A 50 -13.84 14.68 -8.00
N TRP A 51 -13.26 15.87 -8.16
CA TRP A 51 -13.82 16.93 -9.00
C TRP A 51 -13.68 16.65 -10.50
N MET A 52 -12.76 15.77 -10.90
CA MET A 52 -12.55 15.40 -12.31
C MET A 52 -13.54 14.33 -12.79
N ILE A 53 -14.14 13.55 -11.89
CA ILE A 53 -15.03 12.42 -12.21
C ILE A 53 -16.29 12.86 -12.99
N PRO A 54 -17.05 13.89 -12.57
CA PRO A 54 -18.23 14.33 -13.31
C PRO A 54 -17.91 14.80 -14.74
N LYS A 55 -16.73 15.41 -14.93
CA LYS A 55 -16.30 15.87 -16.25
C LYS A 55 -15.85 14.70 -17.13
N LEU A 56 -15.15 13.71 -16.58
CA LEU A 56 -14.79 12.49 -17.31
C LEU A 56 -16.06 11.81 -17.87
N ILE A 57 -17.10 11.71 -17.04
CA ILE A 57 -18.42 11.18 -17.42
C ILE A 57 -19.07 12.06 -18.51
N LEU A 58 -19.04 13.39 -18.35
CA LEU A 58 -19.61 14.32 -19.33
C LEU A 58 -18.91 14.22 -20.70
N THR A 59 -17.57 14.18 -20.73
CA THR A 59 -16.79 14.03 -21.96
C THR A 59 -17.07 12.69 -22.64
N LEU A 60 -17.19 11.61 -21.88
CA LEU A 60 -17.53 10.29 -22.40
C LEU A 60 -18.95 10.25 -23.01
N LEU A 61 -19.92 10.90 -22.36
CA LEU A 61 -21.28 11.06 -22.90
C LEU A 61 -21.31 11.89 -24.18
N ILE A 62 -20.56 12.99 -24.25
CA ILE A 62 -20.46 13.83 -25.46
C ILE A 62 -19.86 13.03 -26.63
N ILE A 63 -18.80 12.24 -26.38
CA ILE A 63 -18.20 11.37 -27.39
C ILE A 63 -19.22 10.35 -27.90
N LEU A 64 -20.00 9.73 -27.01
CA LEU A 64 -21.04 8.76 -27.38
C LEU A 64 -22.13 9.39 -28.25
N ILE A 65 -22.61 10.58 -27.87
CA ILE A 65 -23.62 11.32 -28.64
C ILE A 65 -23.07 11.72 -30.02
N GLY A 66 -21.82 12.19 -30.08
CA GLY A 66 -21.13 12.53 -31.33
C GLY A 66 -20.99 11.32 -32.26
N PHE A 67 -20.59 10.17 -31.73
CA PHE A 67 -20.50 8.92 -32.49
C PHE A 67 -21.85 8.50 -33.07
N ILE A 68 -22.90 8.49 -32.24
CA ILE A 68 -24.27 8.14 -32.68
C ILE A 68 -24.75 9.12 -33.77
N SER A 69 -24.55 10.42 -33.58
CA SER A 69 -24.92 11.44 -34.57
C SER A 69 -24.21 11.22 -35.91
N THR A 70 -22.92 10.89 -35.89
CA THR A 70 -22.11 10.62 -37.08
C THR A 70 -22.60 9.37 -37.83
N CYS A 71 -22.96 8.31 -37.10
CA CYS A 71 -23.56 7.09 -37.67
C CYS A 71 -24.93 7.36 -38.33
N VAL A 72 -25.80 8.12 -37.66
CA VAL A 72 -27.12 8.50 -38.19
C VAL A 72 -26.97 9.34 -39.45
N MET A 73 -26.09 10.33 -39.46
CA MET A 73 -25.83 11.15 -40.65
C MET A 73 -25.28 10.33 -41.82
N GLY A 74 -24.35 9.41 -41.56
CA GLY A 74 -23.85 8.48 -42.58
C GLY A 74 -24.96 7.63 -43.20
N PHE A 75 -25.86 7.10 -42.37
CA PHE A 75 -27.02 6.32 -42.82
C PHE A 75 -27.99 7.17 -43.67
N LEU A 76 -28.28 8.41 -43.25
CA LEU A 76 -29.18 9.32 -43.96
C LEU A 76 -28.64 9.72 -45.35
N ILE A 77 -27.32 9.91 -45.46
CA ILE A 77 -26.62 10.21 -46.73
C ILE A 77 -26.66 8.98 -47.66
N TRP A 78 -26.45 7.78 -47.11
CA TRP A 78 -26.43 6.53 -47.89
C TRP A 78 -27.80 6.16 -48.46
N ASN A 79 -28.87 6.31 -47.67
CA ASN A 79 -30.20 5.81 -48.02
C ASN A 79 -31.07 6.82 -48.81
N GLU A 80 -30.49 7.91 -49.33
CA GLU A 80 -31.19 9.03 -50.00
C GLU A 80 -32.52 9.44 -49.32
N SER A 81 -32.50 9.47 -47.97
CA SER A 81 -33.73 9.48 -47.18
C SER A 81 -34.56 10.78 -47.33
N TYR A 82 -35.89 10.64 -47.24
CA TYR A 82 -36.85 11.77 -47.28
C TYR A 82 -36.56 12.86 -46.23
N LEU A 83 -36.01 12.47 -45.06
CA LEU A 83 -35.60 13.37 -44.00
C LEU A 83 -34.47 14.32 -44.40
N LEU A 84 -33.53 13.88 -45.25
CA LEU A 84 -32.48 14.74 -45.79
C LEU A 84 -33.10 15.82 -46.68
N ARG A 85 -34.10 15.45 -47.50
CA ARG A 85 -34.86 16.42 -48.31
C ARG A 85 -35.64 17.38 -47.43
N LEU A 86 -36.27 16.93 -46.35
CA LEU A 86 -37.04 17.79 -45.43
C LEU A 86 -36.16 18.78 -44.65
N LEU A 87 -34.98 18.36 -44.19
CA LEU A 87 -34.03 19.22 -43.46
C LEU A 87 -33.45 20.33 -44.34
N PHE A 88 -33.30 20.08 -45.65
CA PHE A 88 -32.80 21.05 -46.62
C PHE A 88 -33.92 21.70 -47.47
N ALA A 89 -35.17 21.28 -47.34
CA ALA A 89 -36.31 21.82 -48.07
C ALA A 89 -36.97 22.95 -47.27
N ASP A 90 -36.37 24.12 -47.33
CA ASP A 90 -37.15 25.36 -47.20
C ASP A 90 -37.56 25.83 -48.60
N LYS A 91 -38.85 26.14 -48.75
CA LYS A 91 -39.63 26.04 -50.00
C LYS A 91 -39.32 27.10 -51.09
N GLN A 92 -38.21 27.83 -51.01
CA GLN A 92 -37.83 28.85 -51.99
C GLN A 92 -36.47 28.66 -52.68
N TYR A 93 -35.70 27.63 -52.33
CA TYR A 93 -34.35 27.38 -52.89
C TYR A 93 -34.28 26.16 -53.83
N ILE A 94 -35.43 25.71 -54.35
CA ILE A 94 -35.58 24.42 -55.03
C ILE A 94 -34.87 24.38 -56.39
N GLU A 95 -34.61 25.51 -57.06
CA GLU A 95 -33.94 25.49 -58.38
C GLU A 95 -32.40 25.45 -58.33
N TYR A 96 -31.76 25.79 -57.20
CA TYR A 96 -30.29 25.82 -57.10
C TYR A 96 -29.68 24.51 -56.57
N TYR A 97 -30.45 23.72 -55.80
CA TYR A 97 -29.98 22.53 -55.08
C TYR A 97 -30.33 21.18 -55.72
N THR A 98 -30.81 21.17 -56.96
CA THR A 98 -31.29 19.97 -57.66
C THR A 98 -30.21 19.01 -58.16
N LYS A 99 -28.92 19.37 -58.08
CA LYS A 99 -27.84 18.43 -58.44
C LYS A 99 -27.45 17.57 -57.23
N LYS A 100 -27.65 16.26 -57.37
CA LYS A 100 -27.18 15.19 -56.46
C LYS A 100 -25.72 15.37 -56.00
N SER A 101 -24.86 15.92 -56.87
CA SER A 101 -23.47 16.26 -56.53
C SER A 101 -23.32 17.29 -55.42
N THR A 102 -24.20 18.31 -55.37
CA THR A 102 -24.11 19.40 -54.37
C THR A 102 -24.53 18.91 -52.98
N MET A 103 -25.55 18.04 -52.90
CA MET A 103 -25.94 17.39 -51.65
C MET A 103 -24.87 16.45 -51.09
N LEU A 104 -24.24 15.64 -51.96
CA LEU A 104 -23.13 14.76 -51.57
C LEU A 104 -21.92 15.55 -51.06
N LEU A 105 -21.60 16.69 -51.67
CA LEU A 105 -20.45 17.51 -51.30
C LEU A 105 -20.65 18.19 -49.94
N ILE A 106 -21.85 18.73 -49.68
CA ILE A 106 -22.19 19.38 -48.41
C ILE A 106 -22.35 18.33 -47.29
N GLY A 107 -23.07 17.23 -47.54
CA GLY A 107 -23.24 16.16 -46.56
C GLY A 107 -21.92 15.46 -46.21
N GLY A 108 -21.06 15.22 -47.20
CA GLY A 108 -19.71 14.67 -46.99
C GLY A 108 -18.80 15.60 -46.20
N GLY A 109 -18.87 16.91 -46.45
CA GLY A 109 -18.13 17.91 -45.67
C GLY A 109 -18.54 17.95 -44.19
N ILE A 110 -19.85 17.88 -43.90
CA ILE A 110 -20.37 17.80 -42.53
C ILE A 110 -19.92 16.51 -41.85
N PHE A 111 -19.99 15.36 -42.55
CA PHE A 111 -19.55 14.07 -42.03
C PHE A 111 -18.05 14.08 -41.65
N LEU A 112 -17.19 14.61 -42.53
CA LEU A 112 -15.76 14.78 -42.26
C LEU A 112 -15.52 15.69 -41.05
N GLY A 113 -16.23 16.82 -40.97
CA GLY A 113 -16.15 17.72 -39.82
C GLY A 113 -16.51 17.04 -38.50
N CYS A 114 -17.63 16.32 -38.47
CA CYS A 114 -18.04 15.54 -37.29
C CYS A 114 -17.00 14.49 -36.90
N PHE A 115 -16.43 13.77 -37.87
CA PHE A 115 -15.40 12.77 -37.63
C PHE A 115 -14.14 13.39 -36.99
N PHE A 116 -13.63 14.51 -37.51
CA PHE A 116 -12.47 15.20 -36.93
C PHE A 116 -12.75 15.68 -35.50
N VAL A 117 -13.94 16.22 -35.23
CA VAL A 117 -14.35 16.63 -33.88
C VAL A 117 -14.37 15.44 -32.92
N SER A 118 -14.91 14.29 -33.32
CA SER A 118 -14.91 13.08 -32.49
C SER A 118 -13.50 12.56 -32.19
N VAL A 119 -12.59 12.58 -33.18
CA VAL A 119 -11.18 12.20 -32.95
C VAL A 119 -10.52 13.14 -31.93
N LEU A 120 -10.76 14.45 -32.06
CA LEU A 120 -10.20 15.46 -31.15
C LEU A 120 -10.75 15.33 -29.72
N GLN A 121 -12.04 14.99 -29.59
CA GLN A 121 -12.67 14.68 -28.30
C GLN A 121 -12.08 13.42 -27.65
N CYS A 122 -11.85 12.35 -28.43
CA CYS A 122 -11.18 11.14 -27.93
C CYS A 122 -9.75 11.41 -27.46
N LEU A 123 -8.99 12.24 -28.19
CA LEU A 123 -7.66 12.66 -27.77
C LEU A 123 -7.71 13.47 -26.47
N SER A 124 -8.68 14.38 -26.34
CA SER A 124 -8.89 15.16 -25.12
C SER A 124 -9.23 14.27 -23.92
N LEU A 125 -10.11 13.27 -24.11
CA LEU A 125 -10.44 12.29 -23.07
C LEU A 125 -9.21 11.51 -22.61
N LYS A 126 -8.34 11.09 -23.54
CA LYS A 126 -7.11 10.39 -23.22
C LYS A 126 -6.17 11.24 -22.35
N VAL A 127 -6.00 12.51 -22.68
CA VAL A 127 -5.21 13.44 -21.84
C VAL A 127 -5.81 13.58 -20.45
N LEU A 128 -7.15 13.68 -20.37
CA LEU A 128 -7.87 13.84 -19.10
C LEU A 128 -7.74 12.61 -18.20
N LEU A 129 -7.80 11.40 -18.77
CA LEU A 129 -7.56 10.14 -18.06
C LEU A 129 -6.15 10.08 -17.49
N ASN A 130 -5.13 10.38 -18.30
CA ASN A 130 -3.74 10.40 -17.83
C ASN A 130 -3.52 11.42 -16.70
N CYS A 131 -4.14 12.61 -16.82
CA CYS A 131 -4.11 13.61 -15.76
C CYS A 131 -4.81 13.12 -14.48
N PHE A 132 -5.91 12.40 -14.61
CA PHE A 132 -6.65 11.84 -13.48
C PHE A 132 -5.81 10.79 -12.74
N GLU A 133 -5.22 9.84 -13.47
CA GLU A 133 -4.33 8.82 -12.92
C GLU A 133 -3.18 9.47 -12.13
N TYR A 134 -2.51 10.45 -12.74
CA TYR A 134 -1.41 11.18 -12.09
C TYR A 134 -1.84 11.91 -10.80
N VAL A 135 -2.98 12.61 -10.83
CA VAL A 135 -3.50 13.32 -9.64
C VAL A 135 -3.92 12.33 -8.56
N GLN A 136 -4.47 11.18 -8.95
CA GLN A 136 -4.87 10.13 -8.03
C GLN A 136 -3.65 9.50 -7.33
N GLU A 137 -2.56 9.24 -8.07
CA GLU A 137 -1.30 8.75 -7.49
C GLU A 137 -0.76 9.71 -6.42
N ILE A 138 -0.67 11.01 -6.73
CA ILE A 138 -0.23 12.04 -5.76
C ILE A 138 -1.14 12.09 -4.53
N HIS A 139 -2.45 11.95 -4.73
CA HIS A 139 -3.40 11.97 -3.62
C HIS A 139 -3.22 10.76 -2.70
N ILE A 140 -3.02 9.58 -3.28
CA ILE A 140 -2.74 8.34 -2.54
C ILE A 140 -1.43 8.47 -1.78
N GLU A 141 -0.36 8.96 -2.41
CA GLU A 141 0.94 9.19 -1.77
C GLU A 141 0.80 10.12 -0.56
N LYS A 142 0.11 11.25 -0.70
CA LYS A 142 -0.16 12.18 0.41
C LYS A 142 -0.98 11.56 1.54
N LEU A 143 -1.92 10.67 1.22
CA LEU A 143 -2.72 9.99 2.23
C LEU A 143 -1.88 8.95 2.99
N THR A 144 -1.09 8.17 2.26
CA THR A 144 -0.12 7.21 2.81
C THR A 144 0.87 7.91 3.72
N ASP A 145 1.43 9.05 3.31
CA ASP A 145 2.33 9.86 4.13
C ASP A 145 1.67 10.34 5.44
N LYS A 146 0.41 10.76 5.39
CA LYS A 146 -0.33 11.18 6.57
C LYS A 146 -0.56 10.03 7.53
N ILE A 147 -0.97 8.87 7.02
CA ILE A 147 -1.17 7.65 7.81
C ILE A 147 0.16 7.23 8.46
N ASN A 148 1.24 7.15 7.68
CA ASN A 148 2.57 6.80 8.17
C ASN A 148 3.03 7.76 9.28
N ARG A 149 2.81 9.08 9.13
CA ARG A 149 3.11 10.05 10.20
C ARG A 149 2.28 9.83 11.46
N GLN A 150 0.99 9.52 11.33
CA GLN A 150 0.13 9.21 12.48
C GLN A 150 0.59 7.95 13.22
N GLU A 151 0.92 6.88 12.49
CA GLU A 151 1.47 5.67 13.08
C GLU A 151 2.80 5.92 13.80
N GLN A 152 3.71 6.68 13.18
CA GLN A 152 4.99 7.06 13.79
C GLN A 152 4.79 7.87 15.08
N LEU A 153 3.80 8.77 15.12
CA LEU A 153 3.47 9.53 16.32
C LEU A 153 2.92 8.62 17.43
N LEU A 154 2.05 7.67 17.09
CA LEU A 154 1.51 6.70 18.05
C LEU A 154 2.61 5.80 18.62
N ILE A 155 3.51 5.30 17.77
CA ILE A 155 4.67 4.50 18.21
C ILE A 155 5.55 5.32 19.16
N LYS A 156 5.86 6.58 18.83
CA LYS A 156 6.64 7.46 19.71
C LYS A 156 5.97 7.70 21.06
N GLN A 157 4.65 7.89 21.09
CA GLN A 157 3.90 8.03 22.34
C GLN A 157 3.97 6.74 23.19
N GLN A 158 3.84 5.58 22.56
CA GLN A 158 3.96 4.30 23.25
C GLN A 158 5.39 4.05 23.75
N GLN A 159 6.41 4.36 22.96
CA GLN A 159 7.81 4.29 23.36
C GLN A 159 8.07 5.17 24.58
N GLN A 160 7.63 6.43 24.56
CA GLN A 160 7.78 7.35 25.69
C GLN A 160 7.07 6.84 26.95
N GLN A 161 5.88 6.26 26.82
CA GLN A 161 5.19 5.63 27.95
C GLN A 161 5.98 4.43 28.50
N TYR A 162 6.58 3.62 27.64
CA TYR A 162 7.38 2.47 28.05
C TYR A 162 8.71 2.89 28.71
N GLU A 163 9.36 3.92 28.17
CA GLU A 163 10.55 4.54 28.77
C GLU A 163 10.23 5.05 30.17
N ASN A 164 9.16 5.82 30.34
CA ASN A 164 8.79 6.38 31.65
C ASN A 164 8.48 5.31 32.70
N ASN A 165 7.90 4.17 32.31
CA ASN A 165 7.42 3.15 33.25
C ASN A 165 8.44 2.07 33.60
N CYS A 166 9.27 1.65 32.63
CA CYS A 166 10.12 0.47 32.76
C CYS A 166 11.61 0.79 32.57
N LEU A 167 11.99 1.45 31.47
CA LEU A 167 13.41 1.64 31.13
C LEU A 167 14.07 2.81 31.88
N SER A 168 13.30 3.82 32.29
CA SER A 168 13.78 4.96 33.09
C SER A 168 14.40 4.53 34.42
N LYS A 169 13.93 3.40 34.98
CA LYS A 169 14.49 2.79 36.20
C LYS A 169 15.90 2.24 36.00
N GLU A 170 16.19 1.80 34.78
CA GLU A 170 17.48 1.21 34.39
C GLU A 170 18.38 2.21 33.63
N MET A 171 17.95 3.47 33.46
CA MET A 171 18.66 4.53 32.73
C MET A 171 19.05 4.16 31.28
N VAL A 172 18.28 3.28 30.62
CA VAL A 172 18.51 2.88 29.23
C VAL A 172 17.51 3.59 28.31
N SER A 173 17.98 4.25 27.26
CA SER A 173 17.10 4.79 26.22
C SER A 173 16.76 3.73 25.16
N MET A 174 15.59 3.83 24.53
CA MET A 174 15.21 2.95 23.41
C MET A 174 16.24 2.97 22.26
N ASP A 175 16.93 4.09 22.07
CA ASP A 175 17.95 4.24 21.03
C ASP A 175 19.25 3.47 21.33
N GLU A 176 19.52 3.15 22.61
CA GLU A 176 20.72 2.42 23.03
C GLU A 176 20.59 0.90 22.87
N ILE A 177 19.36 0.42 22.63
CA ILE A 177 19.11 -1.00 22.39
C ILE A 177 19.78 -1.41 21.08
N ALA A 178 20.79 -2.28 21.19
CA ALA A 178 21.54 -2.79 20.05
C ALA A 178 20.81 -3.92 19.30
N MET A 179 20.08 -4.77 20.02
CA MET A 179 19.38 -5.93 19.46
C MET A 179 18.27 -6.40 20.40
N ILE A 180 17.22 -6.98 19.82
CA ILE A 180 16.13 -7.64 20.53
C ILE A 180 16.17 -9.13 20.22
N VAL A 181 16.13 -9.97 21.25
CA VAL A 181 16.11 -11.42 21.10
C VAL A 181 14.75 -11.96 21.51
N ILE A 182 14.06 -12.61 20.57
CA ILE A 182 12.76 -13.23 20.84
C ILE A 182 12.98 -14.66 21.30
N THR A 183 12.67 -14.94 22.57
CA THR A 183 12.84 -16.26 23.17
C THR A 183 11.78 -17.27 22.74
N SER A 184 10.57 -16.83 22.37
CA SER A 184 9.54 -17.67 21.77
C SER A 184 8.52 -16.87 20.96
N ALA A 185 7.83 -17.53 20.03
CA ALA A 185 6.82 -16.91 19.16
C ALA A 185 5.46 -16.65 19.85
N HIS A 186 5.37 -16.83 21.17
CA HIS A 186 4.11 -16.69 21.87
C HIS A 186 3.74 -15.20 22.02
N PRO A 187 2.44 -14.81 21.91
CA PRO A 187 2.04 -13.40 21.88
C PRO A 187 2.55 -12.54 23.03
N ASN A 188 2.70 -13.12 24.22
CA ASN A 188 3.25 -12.43 25.39
C ASN A 188 4.74 -12.03 25.25
N ASN A 189 5.48 -12.67 24.35
CA ASN A 189 6.91 -12.40 24.11
C ASN A 189 7.15 -11.49 22.90
N VAL A 190 6.13 -11.31 22.03
CA VAL A 190 6.25 -10.53 20.78
C VAL A 190 5.32 -9.32 20.73
N GLY A 191 4.50 -9.09 21.76
CA GLY A 191 3.44 -8.08 21.74
C GLY A 191 3.90 -6.62 21.55
N ASN A 192 5.16 -6.30 21.85
CA ASN A 192 5.70 -4.94 21.82
C ASN A 192 6.77 -4.72 20.74
N LEU A 193 6.89 -5.63 19.76
CA LEU A 193 7.92 -5.49 18.70
C LEU A 193 7.71 -4.24 17.83
N ASN A 194 6.48 -3.74 17.75
CA ASN A 194 6.13 -2.50 17.06
C ASN A 194 6.83 -1.27 17.65
N LEU A 195 7.31 -1.34 18.90
CA LEU A 195 8.09 -0.27 19.53
C LEU A 195 9.53 -0.21 19.01
N PHE A 196 9.96 -1.17 18.19
CA PHE A 196 11.35 -1.29 17.74
C PHE A 196 11.49 -1.51 16.24
N PRO A 197 10.86 -0.65 15.40
CA PRO A 197 10.72 -0.91 13.96
C PRO A 197 12.06 -0.97 13.19
N GLN A 198 13.10 -0.32 13.70
CA GLN A 198 14.41 -0.22 13.05
C GLN A 198 15.53 -0.95 13.80
N LYS A 199 15.19 -1.67 14.89
CA LYS A 199 16.20 -2.39 15.67
C LYS A 199 16.37 -3.80 15.12
N PRO A 200 17.59 -4.36 15.15
CA PRO A 200 17.81 -5.77 14.83
C PRO A 200 17.04 -6.68 15.78
N ILE A 201 16.20 -7.55 15.22
CA ILE A 201 15.40 -8.53 15.94
C ILE A 201 15.91 -9.92 15.57
N LEU A 202 16.55 -10.62 16.51
CA LEU A 202 16.91 -12.02 16.34
C LEU A 202 15.74 -12.91 16.77
N PHE A 203 15.27 -13.72 15.83
CA PHE A 203 14.26 -14.73 16.07
C PHE A 203 14.60 -16.03 15.36
N HIS A 204 14.63 -17.12 16.11
CA HIS A 204 15.05 -18.43 15.65
C HIS A 204 16.44 -18.40 14.99
N THR A 205 16.50 -18.57 13.67
CA THR A 205 17.74 -18.60 12.89
C THR A 205 17.95 -17.35 12.05
N MET A 206 17.05 -16.37 12.14
CA MET A 206 17.06 -15.18 11.31
C MET A 206 17.16 -13.92 12.16
N GLU A 207 17.85 -12.92 11.62
CA GLU A 207 17.92 -11.57 12.16
C GLU A 207 17.21 -10.62 11.20
N TYR A 208 16.22 -9.89 11.73
CA TYR A 208 15.35 -8.99 10.98
C TYR A 208 15.69 -7.55 11.32
N THR A 209 15.91 -6.71 10.31
CA THR A 209 16.16 -5.27 10.48
C THR A 209 15.36 -4.51 9.42
N GLY A 210 14.29 -3.85 9.85
CA GLY A 210 13.31 -3.26 8.94
C GLY A 210 12.71 -4.33 8.02
N GLU A 211 12.87 -4.15 6.70
CA GLU A 211 12.38 -5.09 5.68
C GLU A 211 13.39 -6.21 5.32
N HIS A 212 14.60 -6.16 5.88
CA HIS A 212 15.66 -7.11 5.56
C HIS A 212 15.68 -8.26 6.56
N ALA A 213 15.77 -9.49 6.05
CA ALA A 213 15.97 -10.69 6.83
C ALA A 213 17.28 -11.37 6.45
N THR A 214 18.13 -11.66 7.44
CA THR A 214 19.42 -12.31 7.23
C THR A 214 19.47 -13.64 7.98
N VAL A 215 20.02 -14.65 7.31
CA VAL A 215 20.21 -15.98 7.91
C VAL A 215 21.46 -15.96 8.78
N THR A 216 21.34 -16.45 10.01
CA THR A 216 22.43 -16.45 10.99
C THR A 216 23.11 -17.81 11.10
N GLU A 217 24.25 -17.84 11.80
CA GLU A 217 24.98 -19.07 12.12
C GLU A 217 24.14 -20.12 12.87
N LEU A 218 23.05 -19.69 13.52
CA LEU A 218 22.13 -20.57 14.24
C LEU A 218 21.45 -21.59 13.32
N VAL A 219 21.47 -21.45 11.99
CA VAL A 219 21.02 -22.53 11.10
C VAL A 219 21.88 -23.78 11.31
N ASN A 220 23.20 -23.62 11.26
CA ASN A 220 24.16 -24.73 11.27
C ASN A 220 24.71 -25.04 12.66
N ARG A 221 24.62 -24.10 13.60
CA ARG A 221 25.21 -24.22 14.94
C ARG A 221 24.12 -24.23 16.02
N PRO A 222 24.34 -24.92 17.15
CA PRO A 222 23.41 -24.92 18.27
C PRO A 222 23.41 -23.58 19.04
N TYR A 223 24.46 -22.77 18.89
CA TYR A 223 24.57 -21.45 19.51
C TYR A 223 25.31 -20.44 18.61
N ARG A 224 25.14 -19.15 18.93
CA ARG A 224 25.81 -18.00 18.32
C ARG A 224 26.35 -17.11 19.44
N LYS A 225 27.59 -16.65 19.34
CA LYS A 225 28.16 -15.65 20.24
C LYS A 225 27.81 -14.26 19.70
N LEU A 226 27.18 -13.43 20.52
CA LEU A 226 26.96 -12.02 20.20
C LEU A 226 28.14 -11.16 20.66
N THR A 227 28.66 -11.45 21.85
CA THR A 227 29.85 -10.81 22.41
C THR A 227 30.71 -11.88 23.09
N GLU A 228 31.82 -11.47 23.72
CA GLU A 228 32.65 -12.40 24.51
C GLU A 228 31.86 -13.04 25.66
N ASN A 229 30.93 -12.30 26.26
CA ASN A 229 30.17 -12.73 27.43
C ASN A 229 28.72 -13.13 27.11
N ILE A 230 28.21 -12.90 25.89
CA ILE A 230 26.80 -13.17 25.54
C ILE A 230 26.70 -14.22 24.46
N GLU A 231 26.02 -15.32 24.77
CA GLU A 231 25.70 -16.40 23.84
C GLU A 231 24.19 -16.59 23.68
N ILE A 232 23.76 -16.95 22.48
CA ILE A 232 22.37 -17.30 22.18
C ILE A 232 22.31 -18.75 21.76
N TRP A 233 21.44 -19.50 22.40
CA TRP A 233 21.28 -20.93 22.25
C TRP A 233 19.94 -21.27 21.64
N LYS A 234 19.94 -22.17 20.65
CA LYS A 234 18.70 -22.81 20.18
C LYS A 234 18.22 -23.75 21.26
N THR A 235 17.07 -23.42 21.84
CA THR A 235 16.45 -24.19 22.91
C THR A 235 14.99 -24.53 22.55
N PRO A 236 14.78 -25.28 21.44
CA PRO A 236 13.44 -25.71 21.07
C PRO A 236 12.75 -26.40 22.24
N GLY A 237 11.48 -26.11 22.44
CA GLY A 237 10.76 -26.59 23.60
C GLY A 237 9.33 -26.10 23.57
N ARG A 238 9.06 -24.94 24.18
CA ARG A 238 7.73 -24.29 24.11
C ARG A 238 7.27 -24.13 22.67
N THR A 239 8.16 -23.60 21.83
CA THR A 239 8.01 -23.52 20.37
C THR A 239 9.26 -24.12 19.73
N GLN A 240 9.17 -24.53 18.47
CA GLN A 240 10.33 -25.00 17.70
C GLN A 240 11.38 -23.89 17.52
N GLN A 241 10.92 -22.64 17.49
CA GLN A 241 11.73 -21.45 17.28
C GLN A 241 12.42 -20.94 18.54
N SER A 242 12.21 -21.57 19.70
CA SER A 242 12.63 -21.03 20.99
C SER A 242 14.16 -20.86 21.11
N LEU A 243 14.53 -19.73 21.72
CA LEU A 243 15.91 -19.33 22.01
C LEU A 243 16.09 -19.08 23.51
N SER A 244 17.33 -19.18 23.97
CA SER A 244 17.75 -18.75 25.31
C SER A 244 19.05 -17.96 25.24
N VAL A 245 19.18 -16.95 26.08
CA VAL A 245 20.38 -16.10 26.16
C VAL A 245 21.16 -16.48 27.40
N LEU A 246 22.45 -16.76 27.24
CA LEU A 246 23.39 -16.93 28.35
C LEU A 246 24.28 -15.70 28.43
N VAL A 247 24.34 -15.10 29.61
CA VAL A 247 25.22 -13.98 29.93
C VAL A 247 26.22 -14.46 30.97
N HIS A 248 27.48 -14.49 30.58
CA HIS A 248 28.60 -14.96 31.39
C HIS A 248 29.25 -13.82 32.18
N ASN A 249 29.96 -14.19 33.23
CA ASN A 249 30.80 -13.28 34.03
C ASN A 249 30.04 -12.07 34.59
N VAL A 250 28.78 -12.25 34.96
CA VAL A 250 28.01 -11.22 35.66
C VAL A 250 28.51 -11.13 37.10
N GLU A 251 28.90 -9.93 37.53
CA GLU A 251 29.38 -9.68 38.90
C GLU A 251 28.36 -10.19 39.92
N GLU A 252 28.83 -10.91 40.95
CA GLU A 252 28.01 -11.58 41.99
C GLU A 252 27.08 -12.72 41.53
N TYR A 253 26.71 -12.80 40.25
CA TYR A 253 25.73 -13.76 39.73
C TYR A 253 26.35 -14.89 38.89
N GLY A 254 27.59 -14.76 38.39
CA GLY A 254 28.22 -15.77 37.55
C GLY A 254 27.59 -15.83 36.16
N THR A 255 27.06 -16.99 35.75
CA THR A 255 26.32 -17.12 34.48
C THR A 255 24.81 -17.02 34.68
N ILE A 256 24.17 -16.07 34.00
CA ILE A 256 22.70 -15.88 34.00
C ILE A 256 22.12 -16.42 32.69
N GLY A 257 21.08 -17.27 32.78
CA GLY A 257 20.30 -17.73 31.65
C GLY A 257 18.93 -17.07 31.56
N VAL A 258 18.69 -16.26 30.54
CA VAL A 258 17.36 -15.75 30.17
C VAL A 258 16.70 -16.74 29.21
N VAL A 259 15.74 -17.51 29.70
CA VAL A 259 15.29 -18.72 29.00
C VAL A 259 13.87 -18.66 28.45
N GLY A 260 13.12 -17.60 28.79
CA GLY A 260 11.71 -17.46 28.41
C GLY A 260 10.89 -18.71 28.78
N ASP A 261 9.97 -19.10 27.90
CA ASP A 261 9.04 -20.20 28.15
C ASP A 261 9.68 -21.61 28.14
N LEU A 262 11.00 -21.74 27.89
CA LEU A 262 11.70 -23.01 28.06
C LEU A 262 11.54 -23.51 29.51
N ILE A 263 11.77 -22.62 30.47
CA ILE A 263 11.52 -22.81 31.90
C ILE A 263 10.55 -21.70 32.33
N PRO A 264 9.24 -21.99 32.40
CA PRO A 264 8.23 -20.98 32.66
C PRO A 264 8.27 -20.53 34.10
N THR A 265 8.60 -21.40 35.06
CA THR A 265 8.72 -21.09 36.48
C THR A 265 9.71 -22.06 37.13
N GLU A 266 10.24 -21.75 38.32
CA GLU A 266 11.14 -22.66 39.06
C GLU A 266 10.50 -24.03 39.34
N ASN A 267 9.20 -24.05 39.63
CA ASN A 267 8.45 -25.27 39.93
C ASN A 267 8.50 -26.30 38.79
N TYR A 268 8.68 -25.87 37.54
CA TYR A 268 8.83 -26.75 36.38
C TYR A 268 10.05 -27.68 36.47
N ILE A 269 11.10 -27.28 37.19
CA ILE A 269 12.27 -28.15 37.40
C ILE A 269 11.86 -29.43 38.14
N ILE A 270 10.89 -29.30 39.04
CA ILE A 270 10.42 -30.32 39.98
C ILE A 270 9.16 -31.03 39.44
N SER A 271 8.22 -30.32 38.82
CA SER A 271 6.93 -30.85 38.37
C SER A 271 6.98 -31.49 36.98
N LYS A 272 5.98 -32.31 36.65
CA LYS A 272 5.79 -32.92 35.32
C LYS A 272 4.74 -32.12 34.52
N VAL A 273 5.25 -31.49 33.45
CA VAL A 273 4.64 -31.06 32.17
C VAL A 273 3.29 -30.30 32.21
N LEU A 274 3.34 -29.06 31.73
CA LEU A 274 2.23 -28.29 31.14
C LEU A 274 2.28 -28.42 29.60
N PHE A 275 1.18 -28.18 28.87
CA PHE A 275 1.05 -28.28 27.40
C PHE A 275 2.25 -27.68 26.60
N VAL A 276 2.94 -28.51 25.79
CA VAL A 276 4.10 -28.11 24.97
C VAL A 276 4.11 -28.83 23.61
N TRP A 277 4.79 -28.23 22.63
CA TRP A 277 5.14 -28.84 21.33
C TRP A 277 5.92 -30.17 21.47
N ASP A 278 7.03 -30.19 22.23
CA ASP A 278 7.74 -31.42 22.56
C ASP A 278 8.28 -31.37 24.00
N SER A 279 7.73 -32.22 24.86
CA SER A 279 8.11 -32.27 26.28
C SER A 279 9.50 -32.86 26.53
N LEU A 280 9.98 -33.76 25.67
CA LEU A 280 11.28 -34.42 25.80
C LEU A 280 12.39 -33.46 25.36
N ILE A 281 12.26 -32.85 24.19
CA ILE A 281 13.23 -31.86 23.67
C ILE A 281 13.29 -30.68 24.63
N ARG A 282 12.14 -30.18 25.10
CA ARG A 282 12.10 -29.12 26.10
C ARG A 282 12.87 -29.52 27.36
N ARG A 283 12.65 -30.73 27.90
CA ARG A 283 13.35 -31.19 29.11
C ARG A 283 14.86 -31.32 28.88
N GLN A 284 15.28 -31.83 27.73
CA GLN A 284 16.70 -31.92 27.37
C GLN A 284 17.36 -30.54 27.34
N ASN A 285 16.72 -29.57 26.67
CA ASN A 285 17.23 -28.20 26.60
C ASN A 285 17.15 -27.46 27.95
N SER A 286 16.11 -27.69 28.74
CA SER A 286 16.05 -27.16 30.11
C SER A 286 17.19 -27.70 30.97
N ASN A 287 17.46 -29.02 30.90
CA ASN A 287 18.57 -29.63 31.63
C ASN A 287 19.91 -29.07 31.15
N LEU A 288 20.10 -28.89 29.84
CA LEU A 288 21.29 -28.25 29.28
C LEU A 288 21.53 -26.87 29.88
N ILE A 289 20.52 -25.99 29.87
CA ILE A 289 20.68 -24.63 30.41
C ILE A 289 20.89 -24.65 31.93
N ILE A 290 20.20 -25.50 32.68
CA ILE A 290 20.44 -25.71 34.12
C ILE A 290 21.90 -26.10 34.41
N CYS A 291 22.55 -26.81 33.49
CA CYS A 291 23.96 -27.18 33.65
C CYS A 291 24.93 -26.05 33.29
N LEU A 292 24.51 -25.10 32.45
CA LEU A 292 25.36 -24.01 31.97
C LEU A 292 25.22 -22.73 32.81
N ALA A 293 24.08 -22.51 33.46
CA ALA A 293 23.78 -21.29 34.20
C ALA A 293 23.84 -21.49 35.73
N ASP A 294 24.20 -20.43 36.43
CA ASP A 294 24.14 -20.31 37.89
C ASP A 294 22.83 -19.66 38.36
N TRP A 295 22.25 -18.82 37.52
CA TRP A 295 20.94 -18.19 37.71
C TRP A 295 20.06 -18.32 36.48
N ILE A 296 18.76 -18.43 36.68
CA ILE A 296 17.78 -18.53 35.59
C ILE A 296 16.75 -17.42 35.75
N ILE A 297 16.53 -16.69 34.67
CA ILE A 297 15.40 -15.77 34.50
C ILE A 297 14.33 -16.53 33.67
N PRO A 298 13.27 -17.03 34.33
CA PRO A 298 12.23 -17.82 33.67
C PRO A 298 11.30 -16.93 32.84
N GLY A 299 10.43 -17.55 32.03
CA GLY A 299 9.40 -16.82 31.28
C GLY A 299 8.33 -16.18 32.16
N TYR A 300 8.04 -16.75 33.34
CA TYR A 300 7.10 -16.23 34.31
C TYR A 300 7.67 -16.34 35.74
N GLY A 301 7.41 -15.32 36.55
CA GLY A 301 7.86 -15.28 37.95
C GLY A 301 9.29 -14.75 38.13
N HIS A 302 9.83 -14.95 39.32
CA HIS A 302 11.07 -14.32 39.75
C HIS A 302 12.31 -15.12 39.30
N PRO A 303 13.45 -14.44 39.04
CA PRO A 303 14.73 -15.10 38.85
C PRO A 303 15.09 -15.99 40.04
N PHE A 304 15.73 -17.13 39.79
CA PHE A 304 16.12 -18.08 40.83
C PHE A 304 17.52 -18.64 40.60
N ARG A 305 18.18 -18.99 41.71
CA ARG A 305 19.51 -19.59 41.70
C ARG A 305 19.44 -21.09 41.39
N VAL A 306 20.34 -21.57 40.55
CA VAL A 306 20.46 -22.99 40.23
C VAL A 306 21.13 -23.74 41.38
N LEU A 307 20.32 -24.46 42.15
CA LEU A 307 20.79 -25.23 43.30
C LEU A 307 21.48 -26.55 42.88
N PRO A 308 22.38 -27.11 43.70
CA PRO A 308 23.03 -28.40 43.42
C PRO A 308 22.05 -29.54 43.10
N ARG A 309 20.91 -29.59 43.80
CA ARG A 309 19.84 -30.57 43.53
C ARG A 309 19.24 -30.46 42.12
N TYR A 310 19.19 -29.25 41.55
CA TYR A 310 18.72 -29.03 40.18
C TYR A 310 19.74 -29.58 39.18
N ARG A 311 21.03 -29.32 39.41
CA ARG A 311 22.13 -29.86 38.59
C ARG A 311 22.20 -31.39 38.65
N GLN A 312 21.97 -31.99 39.82
CA GLN A 312 21.90 -33.44 39.97
C GLN A 312 20.74 -34.03 39.17
N ARG A 313 19.54 -33.44 39.27
CA ARG A 313 18.35 -33.88 38.53
C ARG A 313 18.46 -33.67 37.02
N ALA A 314 19.19 -32.64 36.59
CA ALA A 314 19.51 -32.39 35.19
C ALA A 314 20.61 -33.33 34.64
N GLY A 315 21.35 -34.03 35.51
CA GLY A 315 22.42 -34.93 35.11
C GLY A 315 23.68 -34.22 34.61
N CYS A 316 24.02 -33.06 35.17
CA CYS A 316 25.07 -32.19 34.64
C CYS A 316 26.46 -32.81 34.61
N THR A 317 26.80 -33.69 35.56
CA THR A 317 28.08 -34.41 35.55
C THR A 317 28.27 -35.23 34.27
N ARG A 318 27.20 -35.91 33.81
CA ARG A 318 27.23 -36.66 32.55
C ARG A 318 27.25 -35.75 31.32
N LEU A 319 26.44 -34.69 31.32
CA LEU A 319 26.33 -33.77 30.18
C LEU A 319 27.62 -32.96 29.96
N LEU A 320 28.24 -32.45 31.02
CA LEU A 320 29.50 -31.71 30.92
C LEU A 320 30.67 -32.63 30.50
N ALA A 321 30.68 -33.89 30.94
CA ALA A 321 31.66 -34.88 30.52
C ALA A 321 31.53 -35.23 29.03
N GLN A 322 30.30 -35.46 28.53
CA GLN A 322 30.04 -35.71 27.11
C GLN A 322 30.49 -34.54 26.23
N ARG A 323 30.33 -33.31 26.72
CA ARG A 323 30.73 -32.12 25.95
C ARG A 323 32.23 -31.89 25.91
N LYS A 324 32.96 -32.17 27.00
CA LYS A 324 34.44 -32.18 26.98
C LYS A 324 34.99 -33.22 25.99
N ALA A 325 34.29 -34.33 25.80
CA ALA A 325 34.63 -35.33 24.80
C ALA A 325 34.30 -34.87 23.36
N ALA A 326 33.17 -34.17 23.16
CA ALA A 326 32.75 -33.67 21.85
C ALA A 326 33.50 -32.42 21.35
N GLY A 327 34.00 -31.57 22.26
CA GLY A 327 34.78 -30.35 21.93
C GLY A 327 36.27 -30.58 21.70
N LYS A 328 36.71 -31.83 21.55
CA LYS A 328 38.11 -32.24 21.28
C LYS A 328 38.35 -32.66 19.82
N MET A 329 37.48 -32.27 18.88
CA MET A 329 37.68 -32.46 17.44
C MET A 329 37.91 -31.14 16.73
#